data_AF-A0AAU1MXG4-F1
#
_entry.id   AF-A0AAU1MXG4-F1
#
_cell.length_a   1.000
_cell.length_b   1.000
_cell.length_c   1.000
_cell.angle_alpha   90.00
_cell.angle_beta   90.00
_cell.angle_gamma   90.00
#
_symmetry.space_group_name_H-M   'P 1'
#
loop_
_entity.id
_entity.type
_entity.pdbx_description
1 polymer ?
#
loop_
_entity_poly.entity_id
_entity_poly.type
_entity_poly.pdbx_seq_one_letter_code
_entity_poly.pdbx_strand_id
1 'polypeptide(L)'
;MGVRDLQAEVDGLMDGLRADLERLAAIPSIAFPGFPAEPVREAHDLLVGLICGFVGGVDVTDARSFGPSAVSGACGGGSVRRGSR
;
A
#
# COMPACT_ATOMS: atom_id res chain seq x y z
N MET A 1 -0.16 -29.46 16.54
CA MET A 1 -1.11 -28.70 15.70
C MET A 1 -1.40 -29.54 14.47
N GLY A 2 -2.56 -30.20 14.44
CA GLY A 2 -3.01 -30.95 13.28
C GLY A 2 -3.70 -30.03 12.27
N VAL A 3 -3.81 -30.46 11.00
CA VAL A 3 -4.47 -29.67 9.94
C VAL A 3 -5.93 -29.31 10.31
N ARG A 4 -6.62 -30.18 11.07
CA ARG A 4 -7.98 -29.93 11.55
C ARG A 4 -8.06 -28.83 12.61
N ASP A 5 -7.06 -28.71 13.47
CA ASP A 5 -7.00 -27.66 14.49
C ASP A 5 -6.81 -26.30 13.82
N LEU A 6 -5.94 -26.24 12.80
CA LEU A 6 -5.73 -25.05 11.98
C LEU A 6 -6.99 -24.64 11.22
N GLN A 7 -7.75 -25.59 10.67
CA GLN A 7 -9.00 -25.29 9.96
C GLN A 7 -10.01 -24.61 10.89
N ALA A 8 -10.20 -25.14 12.10
CA ALA A 8 -11.12 -24.55 13.07
C ALA A 8 -10.69 -23.14 13.50
N GLU A 9 -9.38 -22.91 13.63
CA GLU A 9 -8.82 -21.59 13.92
C GLU A 9 -9.06 -20.61 12.76
N VAL A 10 -8.78 -21.03 11.52
CA VAL A 10 -9.05 -20.23 10.31
C VAL A 10 -10.53 -19.89 10.21
N ASP A 11 -11.42 -20.87 10.36
CA ASP A 11 -12.87 -20.66 10.31
C ASP A 11 -13.33 -19.62 11.34
N GLY A 12 -12.74 -19.64 12.56
CA GLY A 12 -13.00 -18.64 13.59
C GLY A 12 -12.51 -17.23 13.25
N LEU A 13 -11.52 -17.09 12.37
CA LEU A 13 -10.96 -15.80 11.93
C LEU A 13 -11.68 -15.22 10.70
N MET A 14 -12.31 -16.07 9.87
CA MET A 14 -12.84 -15.67 8.56
C MET A 14 -13.92 -14.60 8.62
N ASP A 15 -14.78 -14.59 9.63
CA ASP A 15 -15.85 -13.59 9.75
C ASP A 15 -15.30 -12.19 10.02
N GLY A 16 -14.31 -12.08 10.90
CA GLY A 16 -13.61 -10.82 11.18
C GLY A 16 -12.83 -10.32 9.96
N LEU A 17 -12.07 -11.22 9.32
CA LEU A 17 -11.32 -10.90 8.12
C LEU A 17 -12.23 -10.42 6.98
N ARG A 18 -13.37 -11.08 6.78
CA ARG A 18 -14.36 -10.66 5.78
C ARG A 18 -14.87 -9.25 6.06
N ALA A 19 -15.28 -8.97 7.30
CA ALA A 19 -15.78 -7.66 7.68
C ALA A 19 -14.71 -6.56 7.46
N ASP A 20 -13.45 -6.87 7.70
CA ASP A 20 -12.33 -5.94 7.48
C ASP A 20 -12.10 -5.66 5.99
N LEU A 21 -12.16 -6.70 5.16
CA LEU A 21 -12.04 -6.58 3.70
C LEU A 21 -13.23 -5.83 3.08
N GLU A 22 -14.44 -6.02 3.59
CA GLU A 22 -15.62 -5.26 3.16
C GLU A 22 -15.46 -3.76 3.46
N ARG A 23 -14.91 -3.42 4.63
CA ARG A 23 -14.60 -2.01 4.97
C ARG A 23 -13.52 -1.42 4.07
N LEU A 24 -12.47 -2.17 3.75
CA LEU A 24 -11.43 -1.74 2.79
C LEU A 24 -12.01 -1.54 1.39
N ALA A 25 -12.82 -2.48 0.90
CA ALA A 25 -13.39 -2.44 -0.44
C ALA A 25 -14.41 -1.31 -0.65
N ALA A 26 -15.00 -0.80 0.44
CA ALA A 26 -15.88 0.36 0.39
C ALA A 26 -15.15 1.67 0.05
N ILE A 27 -13.82 1.72 0.24
CA ILE A 27 -13.00 2.90 -0.06
C ILE A 27 -12.62 2.86 -1.55
N PRO A 28 -12.93 3.90 -2.34
CA PRO A 28 -12.60 3.95 -3.78
C PRO A 28 -11.11 4.29 -4.00
N SER A 29 -10.20 3.46 -3.49
CA SER A 29 -8.75 3.66 -3.42
C SER A 29 -8.02 3.42 -4.76
N ILE A 30 -8.37 4.15 -5.80
CA ILE A 30 -7.81 4.01 -7.16
C ILE A 30 -6.46 4.73 -7.26
N ALA A 31 -5.36 3.98 -7.40
CA ALA A 31 -3.99 4.50 -7.46
C ALA A 31 -3.49 4.80 -8.90
N PHE A 32 -4.37 5.27 -9.79
CA PHE A 32 -4.01 5.65 -11.16
C PHE A 32 -3.75 7.16 -11.29
N PRO A 33 -2.86 7.60 -12.20
CA PRO A 33 -2.70 9.02 -12.51
C PRO A 33 -4.02 9.67 -12.90
N GLY A 34 -4.30 10.86 -12.36
CA GLY A 34 -5.53 11.61 -12.60
C GLY A 34 -6.69 11.28 -11.64
N PHE A 35 -6.51 10.33 -10.71
CA PHE A 35 -7.47 10.04 -9.64
C PHE A 35 -7.04 10.71 -8.32
N PRO A 36 -7.99 11.02 -7.41
CA PRO A 36 -7.67 11.61 -6.13
C PRO A 36 -6.81 10.65 -5.28
N ALA A 37 -5.76 11.18 -4.66
CA ALA A 37 -4.88 10.39 -3.79
C ALA A 37 -5.45 10.16 -2.38
N GLU A 38 -6.50 10.89 -2.00
CA GLU A 38 -7.06 10.86 -0.65
C GLU A 38 -7.70 9.50 -0.29
N PRO A 39 -8.51 8.86 -1.15
CA PRO A 39 -9.06 7.53 -0.86
C PRO A 39 -7.99 6.44 -0.73
N VAL A 40 -6.86 6.59 -1.44
CA VAL A 40 -5.71 5.68 -1.31
C VAL A 40 -5.04 5.82 0.05
N ARG A 41 -4.97 7.05 0.59
CA ARG A 41 -4.42 7.30 1.93
C ARG A 41 -5.35 6.79 3.02
N GLU A 42 -6.67 6.99 2.86
CA GLU A 42 -7.68 6.46 3.79
C GLU A 42 -7.60 4.92 3.88
N ALA A 43 -7.54 4.23 2.72
CA ALA A 43 -7.38 2.78 2.69
C ALA A 43 -6.06 2.31 3.33
N HIS A 44 -4.97 3.04 3.10
CA HIS A 44 -3.68 2.77 3.76
C HIS A 44 -3.78 2.89 5.28
N ASP A 45 -4.35 3.98 5.78
CA ASP A 45 -4.43 4.24 7.22
C ASP A 45 -5.31 3.19 7.92
N LEU A 46 -6.40 2.75 7.27
CA LEU A 46 -7.23 1.64 7.75
C LEU A 46 -6.46 0.31 7.72
N LEU A 47 -5.72 0.01 6.66
CA LEU A 47 -4.92 -1.21 6.55
C LEU A 47 -3.82 -1.30 7.61
N VAL A 48 -3.12 -0.20 7.87
CA VAL A 48 -2.11 -0.11 8.94
C VAL A 48 -2.76 -0.37 10.30
N GLY A 49 -3.93 0.24 10.55
CA GLY A 49 -4.68 0.00 11.79
C GLY A 49 -5.06 -1.47 11.98
N LEU A 50 -5.49 -2.16 10.93
CA LEU A 50 -5.83 -3.59 10.96
C LEU A 50 -4.60 -4.46 11.24
N ILE A 51 -3.50 -4.24 10.52
CA ILE A 51 -2.29 -5.06 10.63
C ILE A 51 -1.64 -4.87 12.00
N CYS A 52 -1.51 -3.63 12.48
CA CYS A 52 -0.90 -3.35 13.78
C CYS A 52 -1.80 -3.77 14.96
N GLY A 53 -3.12 -3.76 14.78
CA GLY A 53 -4.08 -4.21 15.78
C GLY A 53 -4.20 -5.74 15.89
N PHE A 54 -4.07 -6.44 14.76
CA PHE A 54 -4.16 -7.91 14.70
C PHE A 54 -2.83 -8.60 15.03
N VAL A 55 -1.71 -8.04 14.56
CA VAL A 55 -0.37 -8.59 14.74
C VAL A 55 0.42 -7.63 15.62
N GLY A 56 0.57 -7.97 16.90
CA GLY A 56 1.46 -7.23 17.80
C GLY A 56 2.90 -7.29 17.30
N GLY A 57 3.32 -6.29 16.51
CA GLY A 57 4.72 -6.08 16.11
C GLY A 57 5.05 -6.11 14.61
N VAL A 58 4.12 -5.82 13.69
CA VAL A 58 4.49 -5.56 12.29
C VAL A 58 4.80 -4.07 12.11
N ASP A 59 6.07 -3.76 11.81
CA ASP A 59 6.48 -2.41 11.41
C ASP A 59 6.07 -2.21 9.94
N VAL A 60 4.91 -1.58 9.71
CA VAL A 60 4.50 -1.19 8.37
C VAL A 60 5.27 0.07 8.00
N THR A 61 6.32 -0.09 7.20
CA THR A 61 7.08 1.03 6.64
C THR A 61 6.17 1.89 5.76
N ASP A 62 5.80 3.08 6.26
CA ASP A 62 4.97 4.04 5.54
C ASP A 62 5.69 4.54 4.28
N ALA A 63 5.10 4.38 3.10
CA ALA A 63 5.73 4.79 1.84
C ALA A 63 5.93 6.32 1.70
N ARG A 64 5.29 7.14 2.55
CA ARG A 64 5.48 8.59 2.60
C ARG A 64 6.76 8.97 3.36
N SER A 65 7.40 8.02 4.03
CA SER A 65 8.76 8.16 4.58
C SER A 65 9.84 8.24 3.49
N PHE A 66 9.54 7.83 2.25
CA PHE A 66 10.36 8.13 1.08
C PHE A 66 10.03 9.53 0.53
N GLY A 67 10.89 10.50 0.82
CA GLY A 67 10.82 11.83 0.21
C GLY A 67 10.97 11.80 -1.32
N PRO A 68 10.76 12.93 -2.03
CA PRO A 68 10.69 13.02 -3.50
C PRO A 68 11.99 12.70 -4.28
N SER A 69 12.94 11.94 -3.72
CA SER A 69 14.22 11.62 -4.36
C SER A 69 14.29 10.24 -5.04
N ALA A 70 13.24 9.42 -5.00
CA ALA A 70 13.28 8.06 -5.58
C ALA A 70 12.81 7.98 -7.05
N VAL A 71 13.13 8.98 -7.87
CA VAL A 71 13.13 8.86 -9.34
C VAL A 71 14.30 9.64 -9.94
N SER A 72 15.52 9.40 -9.44
CA SER A 72 16.74 9.85 -10.14
C SER A 72 17.14 8.82 -11.21
N GLY A 73 16.31 8.69 -12.23
CA GLY A 73 16.70 8.08 -13.51
C GLY A 73 17.37 9.14 -14.38
N ALA A 74 18.60 9.51 -14.04
CA ALA A 74 19.43 10.37 -14.87
C ALA A 74 19.94 9.59 -16.09
N CYS A 75 19.26 9.70 -17.22
CA CYS A 75 19.87 9.57 -18.54
C CYS A 75 19.92 10.97 -19.18
N GLY A 76 20.91 11.76 -18.78
CA GLY A 76 21.34 12.92 -19.58
C GLY A 76 21.87 12.41 -20.93
N GLY A 77 21.78 13.10 -22.05
CA GLY A 77 21.51 14.50 -22.30
C GLY A 77 22.08 14.77 -23.69
N GLY A 78 21.26 14.64 -24.73
CA GLY A 78 21.64 15.03 -26.09
C GLY A 78 21.44 16.52 -26.28
N SER A 79 22.51 17.29 -26.43
CA SER A 79 22.43 18.68 -26.88
C SER A 79 23.45 18.90 -27.98
N VAL A 80 22.99 18.78 -29.23
CA VAL A 80 23.64 19.34 -30.41
C VAL A 80 23.70 20.86 -30.24
N ARG A 81 24.90 21.43 -30.03
CA ARG A 81 25.13 22.85 -30.29
C ARG A 81 25.70 23.00 -31.69
N ARG A 82 24.86 23.51 -32.60
CA ARG A 82 25.25 24.00 -33.93
C ARG A 82 26.21 25.19 -33.75
N GLY A 83 27.31 25.17 -34.49
CA GLY A 83 28.24 26.29 -34.57
C GLY A 83 27.65 27.53 -35.23
N SER A 84 28.19 28.68 -34.87
CA SER A 84 28.20 29.86 -35.73
C SER A 84 29.33 30.80 -35.33
N ARG A 85 30.18 31.05 -36.33
CA ARG A 85 31.25 32.05 -36.47
C ARG A 85 32.61 31.67 -35.93
#